data_AF-G6C4D5-F1
#
_entry.id   AF-G6C4D5-F1
#
_cell.length_a   1.000
_cell.length_b   1.000
_cell.length_c   1.000
_cell.angle_alpha   90.00
_cell.angle_beta   90.00
_cell.angle_gamma   90.00
#
_symmetry.space_group_name_H-M   'P 1'
#
loop_
_entity.id
_entity.type
_entity.pdbx_description
1 polymer ?
#
loop_
_entity_poly.entity_id
_entity_poly.type
_entity_poly.pdbx_seq_one_letter_code
_entity_poly.pdbx_strand_id
1 'polypeptide(L)'
;MKILKEELLEKIERLHELEKYQEIIDLIESLPAEQLNTDLIGQLGRAYNNVENYAKGLEILKTIEFEEGHSLLWNWRTGYSYFFLADFVNAEKCFLKAYELDPDDN
;
A
#
# COMPACT_ATOMS: atom_id res chain seq x y z
N MET A 1 16.61 -15.03 8.67
CA MET A 1 16.04 -13.77 8.13
C MET A 1 14.58 -13.89 7.69
N LYS A 2 14.10 -15.01 7.14
CA LYS A 2 12.68 -15.17 6.73
C LYS A 2 11.66 -14.95 7.87
N ILE A 3 11.96 -15.50 9.06
CA ILE A 3 11.11 -15.38 10.27
C ILE A 3 10.89 -13.91 10.67
N LEU A 4 11.93 -13.07 10.61
CA LEU A 4 11.83 -11.65 10.96
C LEU A 4 10.89 -10.85 10.05
N LYS A 5 10.82 -11.22 8.75
CA LYS A 5 9.92 -10.57 7.79
C LYS A 5 8.45 -10.91 8.12
N GLU A 6 8.17 -12.18 8.40
CA GLU A 6 6.81 -12.66 8.70
C GLU A 6 6.30 -12.03 10.02
N GLU A 7 7.13 -11.98 11.06
CA GLU A 7 6.79 -11.33 12.33
C GLU A 7 6.51 -9.82 12.18
N LEU A 8 7.28 -9.14 11.31
CA LEU A 8 7.08 -7.72 11.02
C LEU A 8 5.76 -7.48 10.29
N LEU A 9 5.45 -8.27 9.27
CA LEU A 9 4.18 -8.16 8.53
C LEU A 9 2.98 -8.45 9.43
N GLU A 10 3.07 -9.47 10.28
CA GLU A 10 2.03 -9.77 11.26
C GLU A 10 1.83 -8.61 12.25
N LYS A 11 2.91 -7.96 12.70
CA LYS A 11 2.81 -6.74 13.52
C LYS A 11 2.13 -5.61 12.77
N ILE A 12 2.45 -5.40 11.49
CA ILE A 12 1.83 -4.36 10.66
C ILE A 12 0.32 -4.62 10.52
N GLU A 13 -0.10 -5.87 10.24
CA GLU A 13 -1.53 -6.19 10.14
C GLU A 13 -2.25 -5.98 11.47
N ARG A 14 -1.67 -6.38 12.61
CA ARG A 14 -2.25 -6.09 13.94
C ARG A 14 -2.39 -4.58 14.20
N LEU A 15 -1.39 -3.78 13.82
CA LEU A 15 -1.49 -2.32 13.95
C LEU A 15 -2.57 -1.75 13.05
N HIS A 16 -2.75 -2.32 11.85
CA HIS A 16 -3.77 -1.88 10.91
C HIS A 16 -5.18 -2.19 11.41
N GLU A 17 -5.42 -3.40 11.95
CA GLU A 17 -6.69 -3.78 12.58
C GLU A 17 -7.06 -2.88 13.76
N LEU A 18 -6.06 -2.30 14.43
CA LEU A 18 -6.23 -1.33 15.52
C LEU A 18 -6.30 0.12 15.04
N GLU A 19 -6.32 0.36 13.72
CA GLU A 19 -6.32 1.67 13.07
C GLU A 19 -5.10 2.55 13.44
N LYS A 20 -4.00 1.93 13.87
CA LYS A 20 -2.76 2.60 14.28
C LYS A 20 -1.86 2.88 13.08
N TYR A 21 -2.38 3.59 12.08
CA TYR A 21 -1.71 3.78 10.80
C TYR A 21 -0.42 4.59 10.91
N GLN A 22 -0.38 5.60 11.77
CA GLN A 22 0.86 6.36 12.02
C GLN A 22 1.97 5.49 12.62
N GLU A 23 1.64 4.55 13.51
CA GLU A 23 2.63 3.61 14.07
C GLU A 23 3.19 2.67 13.00
N ILE A 24 2.40 2.34 11.96
CA ILE A 24 2.89 1.56 10.81
C ILE A 24 3.88 2.38 9.99
N ILE A 25 3.56 3.66 9.73
CA ILE A 25 4.44 4.58 9.00
C ILE A 25 5.77 4.71 9.74
N ASP A 26 5.73 5.07 11.02
CA ASP A 26 6.92 5.27 11.85
C ASP A 26 7.77 3.99 11.92
N LEU A 27 7.11 2.83 12.05
CA LEU A 27 7.79 1.53 12.08
C LEU A 27 8.55 1.27 10.78
N ILE A 28 7.91 1.42 9.62
CA ILE A 28 8.53 1.10 8.33
C ILE A 28 9.61 2.12 7.97
N GLU A 29 9.37 3.42 8.20
CA GLU A 29 10.35 4.48 7.91
C GLU A 29 11.59 4.43 8.81
N SER A 30 11.49 3.80 9.99
CA SER A 30 12.64 3.55 10.87
C SER A 30 13.57 2.43 10.39
N LEU A 31 13.15 1.63 9.39
CA LEU A 31 13.94 0.51 8.89
C LEU A 31 15.07 0.99 7.96
N PRO A 32 16.22 0.30 7.96
CA PRO A 32 17.23 0.50 6.93
C PRO A 32 16.69 0.21 5.53
N ALA A 33 17.14 0.97 4.53
CA ALA A 33 16.68 0.83 3.14
C ALA A 33 16.86 -0.59 2.59
N GLU A 34 17.89 -1.32 3.04
CA GLU A 34 18.17 -2.70 2.64
C GLU A 34 17.12 -3.71 3.12
N GLN A 35 16.29 -3.33 4.10
CA GLN A 35 15.19 -4.15 4.60
C GLN A 35 13.87 -3.85 3.87
N LEU A 36 13.77 -2.71 3.19
CA LEU A 36 12.57 -2.33 2.45
C LEU A 36 12.45 -3.21 1.19
N ASN A 37 11.28 -3.83 1.04
CA ASN A 37 10.89 -4.62 -0.12
C ASN A 37 9.50 -4.18 -0.58
N THR A 38 9.05 -4.69 -1.72
CA THR A 38 7.78 -4.28 -2.33
C THR A 38 6.59 -4.48 -1.39
N ASP A 39 6.55 -5.56 -0.60
CA ASP A 39 5.50 -5.78 0.40
C ASP A 39 5.45 -4.65 1.44
N LEU A 40 6.59 -4.30 2.05
CA LEU A 40 6.67 -3.25 3.07
C LEU A 40 6.37 -1.86 2.48
N ILE A 41 6.84 -1.58 1.26
CA ILE A 41 6.50 -0.34 0.57
C ILE A 41 5.01 -0.27 0.26
N GLY A 42 4.40 -1.39 -0.16
CA GLY A 42 2.96 -1.48 -0.36
C GLY A 42 2.17 -1.23 0.93
N GLN A 43 2.65 -1.73 2.07
CA GLN A 43 2.05 -1.48 3.38
C GLN A 43 2.22 -0.02 3.83
N LEU A 44 3.38 0.59 3.57
CA LEU A 44 3.63 2.01 3.84
C LEU A 44 2.68 2.90 3.01
N GLY A 45 2.51 2.60 1.73
CA GLY A 45 1.53 3.28 0.87
C GLY A 45 0.09 3.18 1.39
N ARG A 46 -0.33 1.98 1.81
CA ARG A 46 -1.63 1.75 2.47
C ARG A 46 -1.77 2.57 3.75
N ALA A 47 -0.75 2.60 4.60
CA ALA A 47 -0.81 3.36 5.85
C ALA A 47 -0.92 4.88 5.59
N TYR A 48 -0.17 5.42 4.63
CA TYR A 48 -0.27 6.81 4.21
C TYR A 48 -1.67 7.17 3.67
N ASN A 49 -2.30 6.27 2.91
CA ASN A 49 -3.67 6.46 2.46
C ASN A 49 -4.67 6.52 3.62
N ASN A 50 -4.50 5.68 4.64
CA ASN A 50 -5.43 5.64 5.77
C ASN A 50 -5.25 6.80 6.77
N VAL A 51 -4.10 7.50 6.74
CA VAL A 51 -3.96 8.81 7.42
C VAL A 51 -4.32 9.99 6.50
N GLU A 52 -4.99 9.71 5.39
CA GLU A 52 -5.46 10.69 4.40
C GLU A 52 -4.36 11.50 3.71
N ASN A 53 -3.10 11.04 3.80
CA ASN A 53 -1.99 11.61 3.05
C ASN A 53 -1.86 10.90 1.70
N TYR A 54 -2.90 11.03 0.88
CA TYR A 54 -3.04 10.32 -0.39
C TYR A 54 -1.93 10.66 -1.40
N ALA A 55 -1.45 11.91 -1.38
CA ALA A 55 -0.34 12.32 -2.24
C ALA A 55 0.94 11.55 -1.90
N LYS A 56 1.26 11.40 -0.61
CA LYS A 56 2.42 10.61 -0.18
C LYS A 56 2.19 9.12 -0.40
N GLY A 57 0.98 8.62 -0.12
CA GLY A 57 0.61 7.23 -0.39
C GLY A 57 0.83 6.86 -1.85
N LEU A 58 0.35 7.70 -2.79
CA LEU A 58 0.58 7.54 -4.22
C LEU A 58 2.07 7.61 -4.59
N GLU A 59 2.80 8.61 -4.08
CA GLU A 59 4.24 8.75 -4.33
C GLU A 59 5.00 7.46 -3.96
N ILE A 60 4.72 6.92 -2.77
CA ILE A 60 5.33 5.68 -2.27
C ILE A 60 4.93 4.48 -3.14
N LEU A 61 3.64 4.30 -3.45
CA LEU A 61 3.17 3.17 -4.26
C LEU A 61 3.78 3.18 -5.66
N LYS A 62 3.99 4.36 -6.28
CA LYS A 62 4.61 4.46 -7.60
C LYS A 62 6.07 4.00 -7.63
N THR A 63 6.78 3.97 -6.49
CA THR A 63 8.16 3.48 -6.45
C THR A 63 8.28 1.98 -6.76
N ILE A 64 7.19 1.23 -6.60
CA ILE A 64 7.11 -0.22 -6.86
C ILE A 64 6.17 -0.55 -8.02
N GLU A 65 5.80 0.44 -8.84
CA GLU A 65 4.87 0.26 -9.96
C GLU A 65 5.41 -0.73 -11.00
N PHE A 66 6.73 -0.75 -11.22
CA PHE A 66 7.34 -1.67 -12.18
C PHE A 66 7.19 -3.13 -11.74
N GLU A 67 7.39 -3.41 -10.46
CA GLU A 67 7.30 -4.74 -9.87
C GLU A 67 5.85 -5.13 -9.58
N GLU A 68 5.04 -4.25 -8.99
CA GLU A 68 3.75 -4.59 -8.39
C GLU A 68 2.55 -4.00 -9.14
N GLY A 69 2.75 -3.19 -10.18
CA GLY A 69 1.67 -2.51 -10.92
C GLY A 69 0.66 -3.44 -11.60
N HIS A 70 0.96 -4.73 -11.67
CA HIS A 70 0.08 -5.78 -12.17
C HIS A 70 -0.70 -6.52 -11.07
N SER A 71 -0.40 -6.27 -9.79
CA SER A 71 -1.04 -6.94 -8.65
C SER A 71 -2.37 -6.27 -8.29
N LEU A 72 -3.27 -7.05 -7.70
CA LEU A 72 -4.55 -6.55 -7.22
C LEU A 72 -4.35 -5.47 -6.14
N LEU A 73 -3.53 -5.77 -5.13
CA LEU A 73 -3.33 -4.89 -3.97
C LEU A 73 -2.72 -3.55 -4.37
N TRP A 74 -1.75 -3.54 -5.27
CA TRP A 74 -1.18 -2.29 -5.76
C TRP A 74 -2.24 -1.46 -6.49
N ASN A 75 -2.99 -2.07 -7.41
CA ASN A 75 -4.01 -1.37 -8.18
C ASN A 75 -5.11 -0.82 -7.28
N TRP A 76 -5.58 -1.58 -6.30
CA TRP A 76 -6.57 -1.11 -5.33
C TRP A 76 -6.05 0.09 -4.53
N ARG A 77 -4.85 -0.01 -3.96
CA ARG A 77 -4.26 1.05 -3.11
C ARG A 77 -3.91 2.31 -3.90
N THR A 78 -3.38 2.17 -5.11
CA THR A 78 -3.07 3.30 -6.01
C THR A 78 -4.37 3.95 -6.50
N GLY A 79 -5.37 3.16 -6.88
CA GLY A 79 -6.70 3.64 -7.26
C GLY A 79 -7.37 4.44 -6.13
N TYR A 80 -7.29 3.94 -4.90
CA TYR A 80 -7.76 4.64 -3.70
C TYR A 80 -7.09 6.02 -3.55
N SER A 81 -5.77 6.07 -3.72
CA SER A 81 -5.01 7.33 -3.66
C SER A 81 -5.49 8.32 -4.73
N TYR A 82 -5.58 7.88 -5.99
CA TYR A 82 -6.05 8.73 -7.09
C TYR A 82 -7.49 9.22 -6.88
N PHE A 83 -8.37 8.38 -6.35
CA PHE A 83 -9.78 8.72 -6.10
C PHE A 83 -9.90 9.89 -5.12
N PHE A 84 -9.19 9.83 -3.98
CA PHE A 84 -9.22 10.91 -2.99
C PHE A 84 -8.42 12.15 -3.43
N LEU A 85 -7.52 12.02 -4.40
CA LEU A 85 -6.88 13.14 -5.10
C LEU A 85 -7.73 13.71 -6.24
N ALA A 86 -8.96 13.21 -6.45
CA ALA A 86 -9.87 13.59 -7.53
C ALA A 86 -9.33 13.35 -8.96
N ASP A 87 -8.33 12.48 -9.13
CA ASP A 87 -7.89 11.98 -10.43
C ASP A 87 -8.68 10.73 -10.81
N PHE A 88 -9.96 10.95 -11.14
CA PHE A 88 -10.90 9.86 -11.38
C PHE A 88 -10.53 9.01 -12.61
N VAL A 89 -9.81 9.58 -13.58
CA VAL A 89 -9.38 8.86 -14.79
C VAL A 89 -8.35 7.79 -14.43
N ASN A 90 -7.38 8.12 -13.57
CA ASN A 90 -6.39 7.13 -13.16
C ASN A 90 -6.94 6.21 -12.05
N ALA A 91 -7.83 6.71 -11.19
CA ALA A 91 -8.54 5.88 -10.22
C ALA A 91 -9.34 4.77 -10.91
N GLU A 92 -10.15 5.11 -11.91
CA GLU A 92 -10.94 4.14 -12.68
C GLU A 92 -10.06 3.07 -13.34
N LYS A 93 -8.97 3.47 -14.01
CA LYS A 93 -8.03 2.50 -14.61
C LYS A 93 -7.50 1.50 -13.58
N CYS A 94 -7.08 1.99 -12.43
CA CYS A 94 -6.57 1.14 -11.35
C CYS A 94 -7.66 0.22 -10.80
N PHE A 95 -8.85 0.73 -10.50
CA PHE A 95 -9.93 -0.10 -9.95
C PHE A 95 -10.45 -1.13 -10.95
N LEU A 96 -10.56 -0.78 -12.23
CA LEU A 96 -10.88 -1.75 -13.28
C LEU A 96 -9.83 -2.86 -13.34
N LYS A 97 -8.54 -2.51 -13.21
CA LYS A 97 -7.48 -3.50 -13.20
C LYS A 97 -7.55 -4.43 -12.00
N ALA A 98 -7.86 -3.90 -10.81
CA ALA A 98 -8.07 -4.71 -9.61
C ALA A 98 -9.28 -5.65 -9.78
N TYR A 99 -10.40 -5.13 -10.27
CA TYR A 99 -11.62 -5.90 -10.53
C TYR A 99 -11.42 -7.00 -11.60
N GLU A 100 -10.62 -6.76 -12.64
CA GLU A 100 -10.26 -7.79 -13.61
C GLU A 100 -9.47 -8.96 -13.00
N LEU A 101 -8.70 -8.70 -11.94
CA LEU A 101 -7.86 -9.71 -11.29
C LEU A 101 -8.65 -10.54 -10.27
N ASP A 102 -9.58 -9.91 -9.56
CA ASP A 102 -10.55 -10.58 -8.68
C ASP A 102 -11.90 -9.85 -8.72
N PRO A 103 -12.85 -10.32 -9.54
CA PRO A 103 -14.17 -9.71 -9.65
C PRO A 103 -15.05 -9.87 -8.40
N ASP A 104 -14.69 -10.82 -7.52
CA ASP A 104 -15.45 -11.15 -6.31
C ASP A 104 -14.88 -10.48 -5.04
N ASP A 105 -13.76 -9.75 -5.16
CA ASP A 105 -13.16 -8.93 -4.10
C ASP A 105 -14.05 -7.71 -3.82
N ASN A 106 -15.05 -7.92 -2.94
CA ASN A 106 -16.00 -6.93 -2.44
C ASN A 106 -15.67 -6.50 -1.01
#